data_AF-A0A3G3IIR9-F1
#
_entry.id   AF-A0A3G3IIR9-F1
#
_cell.length_a   1.000
_cell.length_b   1.000
_cell.length_c   1.000
_cell.angle_alpha   90.00
_cell.angle_beta   90.00
_cell.angle_gamma   90.00
#
_symmetry.space_group_name_H-M   'P 1'
#
loop_
_entity.id
_entity.type
_entity.pdbx_description
1 polymer ?
#
loop_
_entity_poly.entity_id
_entity_poly.type
_entity_poly.pdbx_seq_one_letter_code
_entity_poly.pdbx_strand_id
1 'polypeptide(L)'
;MTIEPYFHVKDDTYCYPDSNVLRNLLGIIDYDELVSAEGRLTMMAMTQLDVDPVKGCFDTEHLRTIHRCIFKDIYDWAGEFRTVEISKGIPFCYCANIQSQLDSIFAQLHKENLLKDITDKDQYVSRIAFYFGELNAVQAQNRCEI
;
A
#
# COMPACT_ATOMS: atom_id res chain seq x y z
N MET A 1 14.64 11.99 -13.97
CA MET A 1 14.94 11.57 -12.59
C MET A 1 14.72 10.08 -12.58
N THR A 2 15.80 9.31 -12.71
CA THR A 2 15.73 7.84 -12.72
C THR A 2 15.28 7.40 -11.34
N ILE A 3 14.11 6.76 -11.26
CA ILE A 3 13.70 6.04 -10.05
C ILE A 3 14.77 4.97 -9.88
N GLU A 4 15.61 5.08 -8.86
CA GLU A 4 16.52 3.99 -8.54
C GLU A 4 15.65 2.76 -8.25
N PRO A 5 15.92 1.62 -8.91
CA PRO A 5 15.20 0.40 -8.61
C PRO A 5 15.42 0.12 -7.14
N TYR A 6 14.33 -0.09 -6.40
CA TYR A 6 14.38 -0.60 -5.04
C TYR A 6 15.50 -1.63 -4.96
N PHE A 7 16.43 -1.45 -4.02
CA PHE A 7 17.36 -2.51 -3.65
C PHE A 7 16.53 -3.63 -3.00
N HIS A 8 15.84 -4.39 -3.84
CA HIS A 8 15.34 -5.70 -3.47
C HIS A 8 16.59 -6.56 -3.35
N VAL A 9 16.97 -6.88 -2.10
CA VAL A 9 17.59 -8.19 -1.87
C VAL A 9 16.72 -9.19 -2.64
N LYS A 10 17.33 -9.97 -3.54
CA LYS A 10 16.64 -10.89 -4.45
C LYS A 10 15.47 -11.54 -3.72
N ASP A 11 14.25 -11.12 -4.09
CA ASP A 11 13.05 -11.52 -3.38
C ASP A 11 12.42 -12.70 -4.10
N ASP A 12 12.89 -13.90 -3.74
CA ASP A 12 12.34 -15.15 -4.25
C ASP A 12 10.88 -15.38 -3.76
N THR A 13 10.39 -14.56 -2.82
CA THR A 13 9.02 -14.64 -2.28
C THR A 13 8.00 -13.97 -3.18
N TYR A 14 8.29 -12.80 -3.75
CA TYR A 14 7.31 -12.08 -4.56
C TYR A 14 7.68 -11.95 -6.03
N CYS A 15 8.94 -12.16 -6.41
CA CYS A 15 9.37 -12.10 -7.80
C CYS A 15 9.39 -13.48 -8.48
N TYR A 16 9.41 -13.49 -9.81
CA TYR A 16 9.77 -14.68 -10.56
C TYR A 16 11.24 -15.06 -10.30
N PRO A 17 11.59 -16.35 -10.38
CA PRO A 17 12.98 -16.79 -10.23
C PRO A 17 13.91 -16.03 -11.18
N ASP A 18 15.05 -15.58 -10.64
CA ASP A 18 16.09 -14.86 -11.38
C ASP A 18 15.59 -13.57 -12.08
N SER A 19 14.53 -12.97 -11.55
CA SER A 19 13.92 -11.75 -12.06
C SER A 19 13.58 -10.76 -10.95
N ASN A 20 13.46 -9.48 -11.31
CA ASN A 20 12.91 -8.41 -10.46
C ASN A 20 11.42 -8.15 -10.74
N VAL A 21 10.79 -8.98 -11.58
CA VAL A 21 9.38 -8.86 -11.95
C VAL A 21 8.53 -9.60 -10.93
N LEU A 22 7.54 -8.91 -10.35
CA LEU A 22 6.60 -9.48 -9.38
C LEU A 22 5.75 -10.57 -10.04
N ARG A 23 5.56 -11.70 -9.35
CA ARG A 23 4.61 -12.74 -9.75
C ARG A 23 3.21 -12.16 -9.74
N ASN A 24 2.49 -12.37 -10.83
CA ASN A 24 1.19 -11.76 -11.09
C ASN A 24 0.25 -12.76 -11.78
N LEU A 25 -1.05 -12.54 -11.61
CA LEU A 25 -2.13 -13.35 -12.17
C LEU A 25 -2.23 -13.25 -13.69
N LEU A 26 -1.57 -12.26 -14.31
CA LEU A 26 -1.55 -12.03 -15.75
C LEU A 26 -0.49 -12.89 -16.46
N GLY A 27 0.43 -13.52 -15.71
CA GLY A 27 1.52 -14.31 -16.27
C GLY A 27 2.60 -13.48 -16.98
N ILE A 28 2.64 -12.16 -16.77
CA ILE A 28 3.59 -11.26 -17.42
C ILE A 28 4.95 -11.36 -16.71
N ILE A 29 6.01 -11.62 -17.49
CA ILE A 29 7.39 -11.75 -16.98
C ILE A 29 8.30 -10.60 -17.44
N ASP A 30 7.83 -9.76 -18.36
CA ASP A 30 8.51 -8.54 -18.78
C ASP A 30 8.16 -7.38 -17.84
N TYR A 31 9.16 -6.62 -17.42
CA TYR A 31 8.98 -5.58 -16.41
C TYR A 31 8.14 -4.41 -16.94
N ASP A 32 8.45 -3.92 -18.14
CA ASP A 32 7.77 -2.76 -18.72
C ASP A 32 6.33 -3.10 -19.10
N GLU A 33 6.10 -4.33 -19.57
CA GLU A 33 4.76 -4.85 -19.82
C GLU A 33 3.94 -4.95 -18.52
N LEU A 34 4.54 -5.43 -17.42
CA LEU A 34 3.85 -5.51 -16.13
C LEU A 34 3.51 -4.11 -15.60
N VAL A 35 4.45 -3.17 -15.64
CA VAL A 35 4.21 -1.78 -15.22
C VAL A 35 3.07 -1.15 -16.03
N SER A 36 3.06 -1.38 -17.35
CA SER A 36 2.00 -0.87 -18.23
C SER A 36 0.63 -1.50 -17.92
N ALA A 37 0.59 -2.81 -17.68
CA ALA A 37 -0.64 -3.53 -17.33
C ALA A 37 -1.17 -3.14 -15.96
N GLU A 38 -0.29 -3.08 -14.95
CA GLU A 38 -0.62 -2.66 -13.60
C GLU A 38 -1.23 -1.26 -13.60
N GLY A 39 -0.57 -0.28 -14.22
CA GLY A 39 -1.07 1.11 -14.26
C GLY A 39 -2.46 1.24 -14.91
N ARG A 40 -2.76 0.43 -15.93
CA ARG A 40 -4.12 0.42 -16.52
C ARG A 40 -5.15 -0.17 -15.57
N LEU A 41 -4.84 -1.30 -14.95
CA LEU A 41 -5.78 -2.02 -14.08
C LEU A 41 -6.03 -1.27 -12.78
N THR A 42 -5.00 -0.69 -12.16
CA THR A 42 -5.14 0.13 -10.95
C THR A 42 -5.93 1.40 -11.23
N MET A 43 -5.72 2.07 -12.38
CA MET A 43 -6.51 3.24 -12.79
C MET A 43 -8.00 2.89 -12.95
N MET A 44 -8.32 1.74 -13.54
CA MET A 44 -9.70 1.25 -13.64
C MET A 44 -10.30 0.96 -12.26
N ALA A 45 -9.54 0.32 -11.38
CA ALA A 45 -9.99 0.03 -10.02
C ALA A 45 -10.22 1.31 -9.19
N MET A 46 -9.33 2.30 -9.31
CA MET A 46 -9.50 3.61 -8.67
C MET A 46 -10.74 4.35 -9.18
N THR A 47 -10.97 4.35 -10.49
CA THR A 47 -12.18 4.95 -11.08
C THR A 47 -13.45 4.29 -10.53
N GLN A 48 -13.42 2.97 -10.30
CA GLN A 48 -14.54 2.25 -9.69
C GLN A 48 -14.72 2.63 -8.22
N LEU A 49 -13.62 2.82 -7.47
CA LEU A 49 -13.64 3.25 -6.07
C LEU A 49 -14.12 4.69 -5.89
N ASP A 50 -13.93 5.57 -6.89
CA ASP A 50 -14.50 6.92 -6.87
C ASP A 50 -16.03 6.89 -6.95
N VAL A 51 -16.60 5.89 -7.64
CA VAL A 51 -18.04 5.72 -7.80
C VAL A 51 -18.66 4.95 -6.62
N ASP A 52 -18.02 3.87 -6.19
CA ASP A 52 -18.46 3.04 -5.07
C ASP A 52 -17.27 2.75 -4.13
N PRO A 53 -16.96 3.67 -3.20
CA PRO A 53 -15.85 3.51 -2.28
C PRO A 53 -16.02 2.28 -1.39
N VAL A 54 -14.90 1.65 -1.02
CA VAL A 54 -14.91 0.64 0.04
C VAL A 54 -15.50 1.29 1.29
N LYS A 55 -16.56 0.67 1.83
CA LYS A 55 -17.15 1.08 3.09
C LYS A 55 -16.36 0.45 4.22
N GLY A 56 -15.97 1.26 5.19
CA GLY A 56 -15.24 0.80 6.37
C GLY A 56 -15.09 1.90 7.39
N CYS A 57 -14.27 1.61 8.41
CA CYS A 57 -14.16 2.45 9.60
C CYS A 57 -12.76 3.04 9.77
N PHE A 58 -11.93 3.10 8.73
CA PHE A 58 -10.52 3.49 8.83
C PHE A 58 -9.80 2.67 9.92
N ASP A 59 -9.75 1.37 9.67
CA ASP A 59 -8.99 0.40 10.45
C ASP A 59 -8.11 -0.44 9.51
N THR A 60 -7.37 -1.38 10.10
CA THR A 60 -6.47 -2.26 9.37
C THR A 60 -7.20 -3.07 8.29
N GLU A 61 -8.40 -3.59 8.57
CA GLU A 61 -9.15 -4.39 7.59
C GLU A 61 -9.68 -3.53 6.44
N HIS A 62 -10.08 -2.29 6.73
CA HIS A 62 -10.48 -1.33 5.71
C HIS A 62 -9.31 -1.04 4.74
N LEU A 63 -8.10 -0.81 5.27
CA LEU A 63 -6.91 -0.61 4.45
C LEU A 63 -6.61 -1.84 3.58
N ARG A 64 -6.67 -3.05 4.17
CA ARG A 64 -6.47 -4.32 3.45
C ARG A 64 -7.51 -4.53 2.35
N THR A 65 -8.77 -4.18 2.62
CA THR A 65 -9.86 -4.28 1.64
C THR A 65 -9.66 -3.31 0.49
N ILE A 66 -9.27 -2.06 0.76
CA ILE A 66 -8.93 -1.08 -0.29
C ILE A 66 -7.80 -1.63 -1.17
N HIS A 67 -6.71 -2.12 -0.57
CA HIS A 67 -5.61 -2.70 -1.33
C HIS A 67 -6.07 -3.91 -2.17
N ARG A 68 -6.91 -4.79 -1.60
CA ARG A 68 -7.49 -5.91 -2.36
C ARG A 68 -8.29 -5.41 -3.56
N CYS A 69 -9.16 -4.41 -3.38
CA CYS A 69 -9.95 -3.86 -4.47
C CYS A 69 -9.09 -3.30 -5.62
N ILE A 70 -7.96 -2.68 -5.31
CA ILE A 70 -7.05 -2.11 -6.31
C ILE A 70 -6.26 -3.20 -7.05
N PHE A 71 -5.80 -4.24 -6.34
CA PHE A 71 -4.79 -5.17 -6.87
C PHE A 71 -5.25 -6.62 -7.09
N LYS A 72 -6.49 -6.99 -6.72
CA LYS A 72 -7.00 -8.38 -6.80
C LYS A 72 -6.89 -9.04 -8.17
N ASP A 73 -6.92 -8.25 -9.24
CA ASP A 73 -6.86 -8.76 -10.62
C ASP A 73 -5.40 -8.88 -11.12
N ILE A 74 -4.43 -8.44 -10.33
CA ILE A 74 -2.99 -8.42 -10.65
C ILE A 74 -2.22 -9.38 -9.75
N TYR A 75 -2.50 -9.40 -8.44
CA TYR A 75 -1.71 -10.13 -7.45
C TYR A 75 -2.57 -11.06 -6.60
N ASP A 76 -2.10 -12.28 -6.37
CA ASP A 76 -2.76 -13.29 -5.52
C ASP A 76 -2.73 -12.92 -4.02
N TRP A 77 -1.73 -12.15 -3.60
CA TRP A 77 -1.59 -11.61 -2.25
C TRP A 77 -2.29 -10.25 -2.04
N ALA A 78 -3.17 -9.81 -2.95
CA ALA A 78 -3.85 -8.54 -2.81
C ALA A 78 -4.66 -8.42 -1.50
N GLY A 79 -4.28 -7.46 -0.66
CA GLY A 79 -4.88 -7.21 0.65
C GLY A 79 -4.16 -7.92 1.79
N GLU A 80 -3.09 -8.66 1.52
CA GLU A 80 -2.24 -9.29 2.52
C GLU A 80 -1.06 -8.39 2.90
N PHE A 81 -0.59 -8.54 4.14
CA PHE A 81 0.66 -7.89 4.53
C PHE A 81 1.85 -8.53 3.83
N ARG A 82 2.89 -7.73 3.63
CA ARG A 82 4.16 -8.26 3.17
C ARG A 82 4.80 -9.16 4.23
N THR A 83 5.51 -10.18 3.76
CA THR A 83 6.27 -11.11 4.60
C THR A 83 7.78 -10.94 4.46
N VAL A 84 8.23 -9.99 3.63
CA VAL A 84 9.62 -9.69 3.36
C VAL A 84 9.93 -8.27 3.80
N GLU A 85 11.12 -8.07 4.38
CA GLU A 85 11.57 -6.74 4.78
C GLU A 85 12.01 -5.91 3.59
N ILE A 86 11.59 -4.65 3.57
CA ILE A 86 11.84 -3.72 2.48
C ILE A 86 12.40 -2.40 3.02
N SER A 87 13.10 -1.67 2.15
CA SER A 87 13.64 -0.35 2.46
C SER A 87 13.61 0.55 1.23
N LYS A 88 13.59 1.87 1.45
CA LYS A 88 13.77 2.90 0.42
C LYS A 88 14.74 3.95 0.96
N GLY A 89 16.04 3.64 0.87
CA GLY A 89 17.10 4.37 1.57
C GLY A 89 17.14 4.09 3.09
N ILE A 90 15.97 4.01 3.73
CA ILE A 90 15.78 3.59 5.13
C ILE A 90 14.83 2.38 5.21
N PRO A 91 14.98 1.49 6.21
CA PRO A 91 14.05 0.39 6.44
C PRO A 91 12.64 0.88 6.77
N PHE A 92 11.62 0.19 6.25
CA PHE A 92 10.24 0.33 6.70
C PHE A 92 10.01 -0.49 7.99
N CYS A 93 8.78 -0.45 8.52
CA CYS A 93 8.40 -1.24 9.71
C CYS A 93 8.72 -2.74 9.56
N TYR A 94 9.24 -3.42 10.57
CA TYR A 94 9.43 -4.88 10.48
C TYR A 94 8.09 -5.61 10.25
N CYS A 95 8.08 -6.64 9.40
CA CYS A 95 6.88 -7.42 9.06
C CYS A 95 6.11 -7.88 10.30
N ALA A 96 6.82 -8.35 11.32
CA ALA A 96 6.25 -8.82 12.59
C ALA A 96 5.46 -7.75 13.36
N ASN A 97 5.70 -6.47 13.07
CA ASN A 97 5.11 -5.33 13.76
C ASN A 97 4.03 -4.61 12.94
N ILE A 98 3.81 -4.98 11.67
CA ILE A 98 2.87 -4.26 10.77
C ILE A 98 1.48 -4.15 11.40
N GLN A 99 0.91 -5.27 11.87
CA GLN A 99 -0.43 -5.30 12.47
C GLN A 99 -0.52 -4.37 13.69
N SER A 100 0.40 -4.49 14.63
CA SER A 100 0.36 -3.73 15.88
C SER A 100 0.59 -2.23 15.66
N GLN A 101 1.42 -1.86 14.68
CA GLN A 101 1.62 -0.45 14.30
C GLN A 101 0.37 0.14 13.65
N LEU A 102 -0.25 -0.55 12.69
CA LEU A 102 -1.49 -0.09 12.05
C LEU A 102 -2.61 0.07 13.09
N ASP A 103 -2.78 -0.91 13.98
CA ASP A 103 -3.81 -0.85 15.01
C ASP A 103 -3.59 0.35 15.95
N SER A 104 -2.34 0.66 16.30
CA SER A 104 -2.00 1.85 17.09
C SER A 104 -2.33 3.15 16.36
N ILE A 105 -1.94 3.26 15.07
CA ILE A 105 -2.19 4.44 14.24
C ILE A 105 -3.69 4.68 14.10
N PHE A 106 -4.47 3.65 13.74
CA PHE A 106 -5.91 3.78 13.58
C PHE A 106 -6.60 4.04 14.92
N ALA A 107 -6.18 3.41 16.01
CA ALA A 107 -6.71 3.73 17.35
C ALA A 107 -6.48 5.21 17.72
N GLN A 108 -5.34 5.80 17.33
CA GLN A 108 -5.12 7.24 17.50
C GLN A 108 -6.06 8.06 16.61
N LEU A 109 -6.21 7.70 15.32
CA LEU A 109 -7.11 8.39 14.40
C LEU A 109 -8.56 8.41 14.89
N HIS A 110 -9.03 7.30 15.46
CA HIS A 110 -10.35 7.20 16.08
C HIS A 110 -10.50 8.07 17.33
N LYS A 111 -9.46 8.15 18.17
CA LYS A 111 -9.44 9.08 19.33
C LYS A 111 -9.53 10.55 18.90
N GLU A 112 -9.05 10.87 17.70
CA GLU A 112 -9.17 12.19 17.08
C GLU A 112 -10.45 12.35 16.24
N ASN A 113 -11.46 11.50 16.47
CA ASN A 113 -12.75 11.50 15.78
C ASN A 113 -12.62 11.55 14.24
N LEU A 114 -11.64 10.82 13.70
CA LEU A 114 -11.35 10.78 12.26
C LEU A 114 -11.12 12.17 11.66
N LEU A 115 -10.55 13.10 12.45
CA LEU A 115 -10.26 14.49 12.07
C LEU A 115 -11.48 15.35 11.72
N LYS A 116 -12.71 14.84 11.94
CA LYS A 116 -13.95 15.50 11.53
C LYS A 116 -14.21 16.83 12.26
N ASP A 117 -13.67 16.96 13.46
CA ASP A 117 -13.89 18.13 14.32
C ASP A 117 -12.89 19.27 14.06
N ILE A 118 -11.87 19.06 13.21
CA ILE A 118 -10.85 20.07 12.92
C ILE A 118 -11.40 21.03 11.85
N THR A 119 -11.66 22.28 12.25
CA THR A 119 -12.12 23.34 11.34
C THR A 119 -10.99 24.20 10.80
N ASP A 120 -9.87 24.28 11.53
CA ASP A 120 -8.69 25.02 11.08
C ASP A 120 -7.95 24.25 9.99
N LYS A 121 -7.71 24.91 8.85
CA LYS A 121 -7.14 24.27 7.67
C LYS A 121 -5.71 23.81 7.90
N ASP A 122 -4.89 24.63 8.55
CA ASP A 122 -3.46 24.32 8.73
C ASP A 122 -3.29 23.17 9.72
N GLN A 123 -4.12 23.13 10.77
CA GLN A 123 -4.22 22.01 11.69
C GLN A 123 -4.68 20.73 10.96
N TYR A 124 -5.71 20.81 10.12
CA TYR A 124 -6.21 19.64 9.37
C TYR A 124 -5.12 19.07 8.45
N VAL A 125 -4.46 19.94 7.67
CA VAL A 125 -3.34 19.57 6.79
C VAL A 125 -2.19 18.95 7.58
N SER A 126 -1.85 19.51 8.74
CA SER A 126 -0.81 18.95 9.61
C SER A 126 -1.17 17.55 10.12
N ARG A 127 -2.42 17.33 10.55
CA ARG A 127 -2.87 16.02 11.05
C ARG A 127 -2.97 14.97 9.95
N ILE A 128 -3.54 15.30 8.79
CA ILE A 128 -3.61 14.34 7.68
C ILE A 128 -2.20 14.00 7.15
N ALA A 129 -1.28 14.97 7.10
CA ALA A 129 0.12 14.72 6.75
C ALA A 129 0.82 13.80 7.75
N PHE A 130 0.54 13.95 9.05
CA PHE A 130 1.02 13.02 10.08
C PHE A 130 0.55 11.60 9.79
N TYR A 131 -0.76 11.36 9.62
CA TYR A 131 -1.28 10.01 9.37
C TYR A 131 -0.79 9.42 8.05
N PHE A 132 -0.64 10.25 7.01
CA PHE A 132 -0.03 9.82 5.76
C PHE A 132 1.42 9.35 5.98
N GLY A 133 2.21 10.12 6.74
CA GLY A 133 3.57 9.77 7.10
C GLY A 133 3.67 8.47 7.90
N GLU A 134 2.83 8.31 8.92
CA GLU A 134 2.81 7.10 9.76
C GLU A 134 2.44 5.85 8.95
N LEU A 135 1.41 5.92 8.11
CA LEU A 135 1.01 4.80 7.25
C LEU A 135 2.09 4.46 6.21
N ASN A 136 2.72 5.48 5.62
CA ASN A 136 3.83 5.31 4.68
C ASN A 136 5.07 4.69 5.35
N ALA A 137 5.37 5.04 6.60
CA ALA A 137 6.46 4.43 7.36
C ALA A 137 6.23 2.94 7.64
N VAL A 138 4.96 2.52 7.79
CA VAL A 138 4.62 1.10 7.91
C VAL A 138 4.85 0.35 6.59
N GLN A 139 4.41 0.93 5.46
CA GLN A 139 4.45 0.29 4.13
C GLN A 139 3.99 -1.17 4.21
N ALA A 140 2.71 -1.37 4.52
CA ALA A 140 2.20 -2.67 4.98
C ALA A 140 2.16 -3.76 3.91
N GLN A 141 2.00 -3.40 2.64
CA GLN A 141 1.93 -4.35 1.52
C GLN A 141 3.11 -4.22 0.55
N ASN A 142 3.38 -5.27 -0.22
CA ASN A 142 4.56 -5.38 -1.07
C ASN A 142 4.47 -4.58 -2.38
N ARG A 143 3.29 -4.03 -2.72
CA ARG A 143 3.10 -3.06 -3.81
C ARG A 143 2.03 -2.05 -3.42
N CYS A 144 2.40 -0.78 -3.36
CA CYS A 144 1.44 0.32 -3.18
C CYS A 144 1.75 1.54 -4.07
N GLU A 145 2.70 1.41 -5.01
CA GLU A 145 2.99 2.51 -5.94
C GLU A 145 1.90 2.54 -7.02
N ILE A 146 1.23 3.68 -7.14
CA ILE A 146 0.27 4.01 -8.19
C ILE A 146 0.74 5.32 -8.83
#